data_AF-A0A3C2CWI4-F1
#
_entry.id   AF-A0A3C2CWI4-F1
#
_cell.length_a   1.000
_cell.length_b   1.000
_cell.length_c   1.000
_cell.angle_alpha   90.00
_cell.angle_beta   90.00
_cell.angle_gamma   90.00
#
_symmetry.space_group_name_H-M   'P 1'
#
loop_
_entity.id
_entity.type
_entity.pdbx_description
1 polymer ?
#
loop_
_entity_poly.entity_id
_entity_poly.type
_entity_poly.pdbx_seq_one_letter_code
_entity_poly.pdbx_strand_id
1 'polypeptide(L)'
;PPKYENKLYNKSSILSEEITKWIRLSTRHASEHQLLKADIDKLREGVIKLDQLYMMYKEERDYFKNNKLAKSRKLVIYRQMISATKKALETLKRLHRYENEFNQMPVEFQEAIQHQLDCLINHHEQVMLKFVGKIRPETSYMEGEVCLNKKQLFELFLAQKKDLADTNSQILYHVMQLVSIIMEYGEQVEHLDTLVTSFQSFHKDDSNVIIEQNTEI
;
A
#
# COMPACT_ATOMS: atom_id res chain seq x y z
N PRO A 1 20.80 9.14 20.97
CA PRO A 1 20.86 9.38 19.51
C PRO A 1 19.45 9.35 18.90
N PRO A 2 19.13 10.16 17.88
CA PRO A 2 17.79 10.21 17.31
C PRO A 2 17.41 8.85 16.69
N LYS A 3 16.30 8.24 17.16
CA LYS A 3 15.82 6.94 16.66
C LYS A 3 15.04 7.11 15.34
N TYR A 4 15.70 7.59 14.28
CA TYR A 4 15.06 7.89 13.00
C TYR A 4 14.41 6.66 12.36
N GLU A 5 14.99 5.48 12.53
CA GLU A 5 14.42 4.21 12.07
C GLU A 5 13.03 3.95 12.67
N ASN A 6 12.88 4.07 14.00
CA ASN A 6 11.59 3.88 14.68
C ASN A 6 10.57 4.92 14.25
N LYS A 7 10.99 6.19 14.13
CA LYS A 7 10.12 7.24 13.61
C LYS A 7 9.67 6.94 12.18
N LEU A 8 10.58 6.47 11.33
CA LEU A 8 10.32 6.18 9.92
C LEU A 8 9.30 5.06 9.78
N TYR A 9 9.50 3.94 10.49
CA TYR A 9 8.53 2.86 10.47
C TYR A 9 7.18 3.30 11.04
N ASN A 10 7.14 3.88 12.24
CA ASN A 10 5.88 4.28 12.87
C ASN A 10 5.10 5.24 11.97
N LYS A 11 5.77 6.22 11.36
CA LYS A 11 5.13 7.14 10.43
C LYS A 11 4.65 6.44 9.16
N SER A 12 5.44 5.51 8.59
CA SER A 12 5.03 4.72 7.43
C SER A 12 3.80 3.87 7.74
N SER A 13 3.78 3.18 8.89
CA SER A 13 2.70 2.30 9.32
C SER A 13 1.39 3.07 9.54
N ILE A 14 1.44 4.17 10.30
CA ILE A 14 0.26 5.02 10.54
C ILE A 14 -0.28 5.57 9.22
N LEU A 15 0.61 6.04 8.35
CA LEU A 15 0.20 6.63 7.08
C LEU A 15 -0.42 5.58 6.14
N SER A 16 0.17 4.38 6.07
CA SER A 16 -0.42 3.27 5.31
C SER A 16 -1.79 2.88 5.87
N GLU A 17 -1.95 2.79 7.19
CA GLU A 17 -3.22 2.42 7.83
C GLU A 17 -4.32 3.44 7.58
N GLU A 18 -4.01 4.74 7.68
CA GLU A 18 -4.97 5.80 7.36
C GLU A 18 -5.38 5.78 5.88
N ILE A 19 -4.41 5.59 4.96
CA ILE A 19 -4.71 5.48 3.53
C ILE A 19 -5.61 4.26 3.26
N THR A 20 -5.26 3.08 3.79
CA THR A 20 -6.02 1.86 3.52
C THR A 20 -7.42 1.90 4.13
N LYS A 21 -7.57 2.50 5.32
CA LYS A 21 -8.87 2.80 5.91
C LYS A 21 -9.74 3.67 5.00
N TRP A 22 -9.18 4.73 4.43
CA TRP A 22 -9.92 5.56 3.48
C TRP A 22 -10.27 4.82 2.19
N ILE A 23 -9.40 3.95 1.68
CA ILE A 23 -9.73 3.07 0.54
C ILE A 23 -10.92 2.20 0.89
N ARG A 24 -10.91 1.52 2.05
CA ARG A 24 -12.02 0.67 2.53
C ARG A 24 -13.34 1.45 2.67
N LEU A 25 -13.30 2.69 3.14
CA LEU A 25 -14.50 3.54 3.28
C LEU A 25 -15.02 4.02 1.93
N SER A 26 -14.12 4.40 1.02
CA SER A 26 -14.46 4.91 -0.31
C SER A 26 -15.15 3.85 -1.16
N THR A 27 -14.70 2.59 -1.09
CA THR A 27 -15.31 1.48 -1.83
C THR A 27 -16.68 1.08 -1.32
N ARG A 28 -17.07 1.50 -0.12
CA ARG A 28 -18.36 1.18 0.53
C ARG A 28 -19.34 2.36 0.49
N HIS A 29 -19.03 3.42 -0.27
CA HIS A 29 -19.79 4.68 -0.32
C HIS A 29 -20.06 5.31 1.06
N ALA A 30 -19.20 5.02 2.03
CA ALA A 30 -19.36 5.48 3.41
C ALA A 30 -18.60 6.79 3.70
N SER A 31 -17.92 7.36 2.70
CA SER A 31 -17.14 8.59 2.82
C SER A 31 -17.85 9.79 2.20
N GLU A 32 -17.89 10.90 2.93
CA GLU A 32 -18.32 12.18 2.36
C GLU A 32 -17.24 12.74 1.42
N HIS A 33 -17.59 12.98 0.15
CA HIS A 33 -16.65 13.33 -0.92
C HIS A 33 -15.79 14.58 -0.60
N GLN A 34 -16.35 15.59 0.07
CA GLN A 34 -15.62 16.82 0.43
C GLN A 34 -14.63 16.61 1.57
N LEU A 35 -15.03 15.85 2.60
CA LEU A 35 -14.16 15.51 3.73
C LEU A 35 -12.97 14.67 3.26
N LEU A 36 -13.25 13.65 2.43
CA LEU A 36 -12.22 12.78 1.87
C LEU A 36 -11.16 13.56 1.06
N LYS A 37 -11.56 14.60 0.31
CA LYS A 37 -10.60 15.45 -0.40
C LYS A 37 -9.60 16.12 0.54
N ALA A 38 -10.08 16.69 1.64
CA ALA A 38 -9.22 17.36 2.61
C ALA A 38 -8.25 16.36 3.27
N ASP A 39 -8.71 15.15 3.56
CA ASP A 39 -7.88 14.11 4.14
C ASP A 39 -6.86 13.55 3.13
N ILE A 40 -7.21 13.41 1.84
CA ILE A 40 -6.25 13.09 0.77
C ILE A 40 -5.11 14.10 0.71
N ASP A 41 -5.40 15.40 0.86
CA ASP A 41 -4.37 16.44 0.88
C ASP A 41 -3.44 16.31 2.10
N LYS A 42 -3.98 16.05 3.30
CA LYS A 42 -3.18 15.77 4.50
C LYS A 42 -2.31 14.52 4.35
N LEU A 43 -2.85 13.45 3.77
CA LEU A 43 -2.12 12.21 3.52
C LEU A 43 -0.97 12.44 2.53
N ARG A 44 -1.19 13.26 1.50
CA ARG A 44 -0.11 13.68 0.57
C ARG A 44 1.01 14.40 1.30
N GLU A 45 0.70 15.35 2.17
CA GLU A 45 1.72 16.02 2.99
C GLU A 45 2.44 15.04 3.91
N GLY A 46 1.71 14.08 4.48
CA GLY A 46 2.28 12.98 5.26
C GLY A 46 3.31 12.17 4.49
N VAL A 47 3.02 11.82 3.23
CA VAL A 47 3.95 11.09 2.35
C VAL A 47 5.20 11.91 2.05
N ILE A 48 5.07 13.22 1.82
CA ILE A 48 6.22 14.12 1.60
C ILE A 48 7.11 14.15 2.84
N LYS A 49 6.52 14.26 4.05
CA LYS A 49 7.26 14.20 5.31
C LYS A 49 7.94 12.84 5.52
N LEU A 50 7.32 11.76 5.05
CA LEU A 50 7.89 10.41 5.11
C LEU A 50 9.15 10.29 4.22
N ASP A 51 9.14 10.87 3.01
CA ASP A 51 10.32 10.95 2.16
C ASP A 51 11.47 11.73 2.82
N GLN A 52 11.14 12.86 3.45
CA GLN A 52 12.14 13.66 4.18
C GLN A 52 12.76 12.86 5.33
N LEU A 53 11.94 12.15 6.09
CA LEU A 53 12.39 11.31 7.18
C LEU A 53 13.27 10.14 6.70
N TYR A 54 12.95 9.57 5.53
CA TYR A 54 13.81 8.58 4.87
C TYR A 54 15.19 9.15 4.52
N MET A 55 15.26 10.37 3.99
CA MET A 55 16.53 11.02 3.69
C MET A 55 17.36 11.25 4.96
N MET A 56 16.73 11.69 6.05
CA MET A 56 17.40 11.83 7.36
C MET A 56 17.96 10.50 7.87
N TYR A 57 17.18 9.41 7.80
CA TYR A 57 17.63 8.08 8.18
C TYR A 57 18.80 7.59 7.31
N LYS A 58 18.75 7.86 6.00
CA LYS A 58 19.81 7.52 5.04
C LYS A 58 21.12 8.25 5.33
N GLU A 59 21.06 9.52 5.73
CA GLU A 59 22.23 10.36 5.99
C GLU A 59 22.88 10.12 7.36
N GLU A 60 22.12 9.56 8.31
CA GLU A 60 22.63 9.23 9.64
C GLU A 60 23.87 8.31 9.54
N ARG A 61 24.97 8.71 10.17
CA ARG A 61 26.24 7.96 10.12
C ARG A 61 26.25 6.86 11.18
N ASP A 62 26.54 5.63 10.75
CA ASP A 62 26.85 4.54 11.68
C ASP A 62 28.31 4.69 12.16
N TYR A 63 28.49 4.87 13.47
CA TYR A 63 29.83 4.95 14.08
C TYR A 63 30.56 3.59 14.10
N PHE A 64 29.84 2.48 13.90
CA PHE A 64 30.38 1.11 13.90
C PHE A 64 30.21 0.43 12.54
N LYS A 65 31.29 -0.11 11.97
CA LYS A 65 31.32 -0.71 10.61
C LYS A 65 30.37 -1.89 10.41
N ASN A 66 30.08 -2.67 11.46
CA ASN A 66 29.22 -3.86 11.37
C ASN A 66 27.73 -3.52 11.15
N ASN A 67 27.26 -2.32 11.52
CA ASN A 67 25.86 -1.91 11.30
C ASN A 67 25.56 -1.45 9.87
N LYS A 68 26.58 -1.17 9.06
CA LYS A 68 26.40 -0.52 7.75
C LYS A 68 25.64 -1.39 6.74
N LEU A 69 25.85 -2.72 6.75
CA LEU A 69 25.18 -3.65 5.84
C LEU A 69 23.72 -3.85 6.24
N ALA A 70 23.45 -4.07 7.53
CA ALA A 70 22.10 -4.16 8.08
C ALA A 70 21.27 -2.91 7.73
N LYS A 71 21.84 -1.72 7.99
CA LYS A 71 21.23 -0.44 7.63
C LYS A 71 20.96 -0.32 6.13
N SER A 72 21.92 -0.72 5.29
CA SER A 72 21.74 -0.66 3.83
C SER A 72 20.58 -1.53 3.36
N ARG A 73 20.41 -2.74 3.90
CA ARG A 73 19.26 -3.61 3.60
C ARG A 73 17.95 -2.98 4.03
N LYS A 74 17.88 -2.45 5.26
CA LYS A 74 16.71 -1.73 5.77
C LYS A 74 16.36 -0.53 4.92
N LEU A 75 17.34 0.23 4.42
CA LEU A 75 17.11 1.35 3.50
C LEU A 75 16.47 0.92 2.18
N VAL A 76 16.74 -0.30 1.68
CA VAL A 76 16.05 -0.84 0.51
C VAL A 76 14.58 -1.12 0.84
N ILE A 77 14.33 -1.77 1.97
CA ILE A 77 12.98 -2.12 2.42
C ILE A 77 12.15 -0.86 2.66
N TYR A 78 12.65 0.12 3.43
CA TYR A 78 11.94 1.36 3.70
C TYR A 78 11.61 2.15 2.43
N ARG A 79 12.52 2.18 1.47
CA ARG A 79 12.24 2.80 0.16
C ARG A 79 11.08 2.10 -0.53
N GLN A 80 11.03 0.77 -0.48
CA GLN A 80 9.92 0.01 -1.06
C GLN A 80 8.61 0.19 -0.27
N MET A 81 8.66 0.29 1.06
CA MET A 81 7.50 0.61 1.90
C MET A 81 6.89 1.97 1.52
N ILE A 82 7.75 2.96 1.29
CA ILE A 82 7.33 4.29 0.83
C ILE A 82 6.70 4.21 -0.57
N SER A 83 7.27 3.43 -1.49
CA SER A 83 6.69 3.19 -2.82
C SER A 83 5.30 2.55 -2.74
N ALA A 84 5.12 1.53 -1.90
CA ALA A 84 3.82 0.89 -1.68
C ALA A 84 2.80 1.87 -1.07
N THR A 85 3.21 2.66 -0.08
CA THR A 85 2.37 3.70 0.54
C THR A 85 1.96 4.78 -0.46
N LYS A 86 2.89 5.22 -1.31
CA LYS A 86 2.60 6.17 -2.41
C LYS A 86 1.58 5.62 -3.39
N LYS A 87 1.70 4.35 -3.77
CA LYS A 87 0.75 3.71 -4.69
C LYS A 87 -0.62 3.49 -4.04
N ALA A 88 -0.68 3.15 -2.76
CA ALA A 88 -1.94 3.14 -2.01
C ALA A 88 -2.62 4.52 -2.06
N LEU A 89 -1.88 5.61 -1.82
CA LEU A 89 -2.43 6.97 -1.88
C LEU A 89 -2.87 7.34 -3.31
N GLU A 90 -2.14 6.91 -4.33
CA GLU A 90 -2.52 7.12 -5.72
C GLU A 90 -3.82 6.38 -6.07
N THR A 91 -3.97 5.13 -5.61
CA THR A 91 -5.22 4.35 -5.73
C THR A 91 -6.39 5.08 -5.05
N LEU A 92 -6.22 5.56 -3.83
CA LEU A 92 -7.25 6.34 -3.12
C LEU A 92 -7.66 7.59 -3.90
N LYS A 93 -6.70 8.34 -4.44
CA LYS A 93 -6.97 9.52 -5.29
C LYS A 93 -7.76 9.17 -6.55
N ARG A 94 -7.47 8.02 -7.17
CA ARG A 94 -8.18 7.56 -8.37
C ARG A 94 -9.59 7.10 -8.04
N LEU A 95 -9.78 6.39 -6.93
CA LEU A 95 -11.11 6.03 -6.42
C LEU A 95 -11.96 7.28 -6.17
N HIS A 96 -11.41 8.26 -5.45
CA HIS A 96 -12.10 9.52 -5.18
C HIS A 96 -12.44 10.29 -6.46
N ARG A 97 -11.49 10.35 -7.41
CA ARG A 97 -11.68 11.09 -8.67
C ARG A 97 -12.73 10.46 -9.58
N TYR A 98 -12.79 9.14 -9.64
CA TYR A 98 -13.65 8.38 -10.55
C TYR A 98 -14.81 7.67 -9.84
N GLU A 99 -15.18 8.15 -8.66
CA GLU A 99 -16.24 7.59 -7.83
C GLU A 99 -17.56 7.47 -8.61
N ASN A 100 -17.97 8.54 -9.31
CA ASN A 100 -19.22 8.55 -10.06
C ASN A 100 -19.24 7.52 -11.20
N GLU A 101 -18.16 7.42 -11.96
CA GLU A 101 -18.03 6.45 -13.06
C GLU A 101 -17.93 5.03 -12.54
N PHE A 102 -17.24 4.82 -11.42
CA PHE A 102 -17.17 3.51 -10.77
C PHE A 102 -18.55 3.05 -10.29
N ASN A 103 -19.36 3.95 -9.73
CA ASN A 103 -20.72 3.64 -9.26
C ASN A 103 -21.70 3.30 -10.40
N GLN A 104 -21.36 3.64 -11.64
CA GLN A 104 -22.14 3.31 -12.83
C GLN A 104 -21.78 1.92 -13.41
N MET A 105 -20.73 1.28 -12.89
CA MET A 105 -20.37 -0.08 -13.30
C MET A 105 -21.37 -1.11 -12.75
N PRO A 106 -21.48 -2.30 -13.36
CA PRO A 106 -22.27 -3.39 -12.80
C PRO A 106 -21.88 -3.71 -11.35
N VAL A 107 -22.87 -4.06 -10.52
CA VAL A 107 -22.65 -4.32 -9.08
C VAL A 107 -21.62 -5.41 -8.87
N GLU A 108 -21.66 -6.47 -9.68
CA GLU A 108 -20.72 -7.58 -9.63
C GLU A 108 -19.28 -7.12 -9.89
N PHE A 109 -19.09 -6.12 -10.76
CA PHE A 109 -17.78 -5.54 -11.01
C PHE A 109 -17.32 -4.69 -9.82
N GLN A 110 -18.23 -3.89 -9.24
CA GLN A 110 -17.91 -3.08 -8.06
C GLN A 110 -17.50 -3.96 -6.87
N GLU A 111 -18.25 -5.02 -6.59
CA GLU A 111 -17.97 -6.01 -5.54
C GLU A 111 -16.62 -6.72 -5.77
N ALA A 112 -16.32 -7.12 -7.01
CA ALA A 112 -15.05 -7.74 -7.35
C ALA A 112 -13.86 -6.80 -7.11
N ILE A 113 -13.99 -5.51 -7.47
CA ILE A 113 -12.96 -4.50 -7.21
C ILE A 113 -12.82 -4.23 -5.71
N GLN A 114 -13.92 -4.17 -4.97
CA GLN A 114 -13.89 -4.01 -3.51
C GLN A 114 -13.14 -5.18 -2.85
N HIS A 115 -13.48 -6.42 -3.19
CA HIS A 115 -12.80 -7.61 -2.67
C HIS A 115 -11.31 -7.61 -3.03
N GLN A 116 -10.96 -7.22 -4.26
CA GLN A 116 -9.57 -7.12 -4.68
C GLN A 116 -8.80 -6.07 -3.86
N LEU A 117 -9.40 -4.92 -3.57
CA LEU A 117 -8.78 -3.88 -2.75
C LEU A 117 -8.64 -4.32 -1.29
N ASP A 118 -9.66 -4.94 -0.70
CA ASP A 118 -9.60 -5.48 0.65
C ASP A 118 -8.47 -6.52 0.79
N CYS A 119 -8.34 -7.41 -0.20
CA CYS A 119 -7.21 -8.32 -0.33
C CYS A 119 -5.86 -7.57 -0.32
N LEU A 120 -5.66 -6.63 -1.26
CA LEU A 120 -4.39 -5.90 -1.37
C LEU A 120 -4.03 -5.14 -0.09
N ILE A 121 -5.03 -4.59 0.59
CA ILE A 121 -4.85 -3.92 1.87
C ILE A 121 -4.40 -4.90 2.94
N ASN A 122 -5.09 -6.04 3.07
CA ASN A 122 -4.74 -7.08 4.02
C ASN A 122 -3.30 -7.58 3.79
N HIS A 123 -2.91 -7.74 2.52
CA HIS A 123 -1.53 -8.10 2.16
C HIS A 123 -0.53 -7.03 2.64
N HIS A 124 -0.80 -5.76 2.34
CA HIS A 124 0.09 -4.66 2.73
C HIS A 124 0.23 -4.57 4.27
N GLU A 125 -0.87 -4.66 5.01
CA GLU A 125 -0.87 -4.68 6.47
C GLU A 125 -0.04 -5.86 7.03
N GLN A 126 -0.22 -7.06 6.48
CA GLN A 126 0.55 -8.24 6.89
C GLN A 126 2.05 -8.09 6.63
N VAL A 127 2.44 -7.53 5.47
CA VAL A 127 3.86 -7.31 5.15
C VAL A 127 4.52 -6.31 6.11
N MET A 128 3.79 -5.26 6.49
CA MET A 128 4.25 -4.29 7.49
C MET A 128 4.44 -4.94 8.87
N LEU A 129 3.56 -5.87 9.26
CA LEU A 129 3.67 -6.64 10.51
C LEU A 129 4.79 -7.70 10.46
N LYS A 130 4.99 -8.34 9.30
CA LYS A 130 6.08 -9.29 9.05
C LYS A 130 7.44 -8.60 9.19
N PHE A 131 7.58 -7.37 8.70
CA PHE A 131 8.83 -6.62 8.82
C PHE A 131 9.28 -6.40 10.26
N VAL A 132 8.34 -6.13 11.18
CA VAL A 132 8.63 -5.95 12.61
C VAL A 132 8.66 -7.26 13.40
N GLY A 133 8.59 -8.40 12.73
CA GLY A 133 8.63 -9.72 13.36
C GLY A 133 7.40 -10.07 14.18
N LYS A 134 6.28 -9.35 14.03
CA LYS A 134 5.00 -9.68 14.68
C LYS A 134 4.29 -10.87 14.02
N ILE A 135 4.67 -11.19 12.79
CA ILE A 135 4.17 -12.33 12.02
C ILE A 135 5.37 -13.16 11.55
N ARG A 136 5.19 -14.48 11.48
CA ARG A 136 6.23 -15.40 11.01
C ARG A 136 6.51 -15.20 9.51
N PRO A 137 7.76 -15.33 9.04
CA PRO A 137 8.11 -15.19 7.62
C PRO A 137 7.42 -16.23 6.73
N GLU A 138 7.17 -17.43 7.28
CA GLU A 138 6.53 -18.54 6.58
C GLU A 138 5.02 -18.38 6.44
N THR A 139 4.42 -17.37 7.12
CA THR A 139 3.02 -17.00 6.89
C THR A 139 2.92 -16.41 5.48
N SER A 140 2.53 -17.27 4.54
CA SER A 140 2.20 -16.87 3.18
C SER A 140 0.88 -16.09 3.19
N TYR A 141 0.83 -15.00 2.43
CA TYR A 141 -0.41 -14.33 2.08
C TYR A 141 -1.21 -15.24 1.13
N MET A 142 -1.76 -16.37 1.62
CA MET A 142 -2.52 -17.32 0.79
C MET A 142 -3.54 -18.19 1.56
N GLU A 143 -3.76 -18.00 2.86
CA GLU A 143 -4.76 -18.80 3.60
C GLU A 143 -6.06 -18.01 3.82
N GLY A 144 -6.92 -17.93 2.78
CA GLY A 144 -8.35 -17.67 2.99
C GLY A 144 -9.09 -16.87 1.92
N GLU A 145 -8.48 -15.86 1.30
CA GLU A 145 -9.14 -15.00 0.30
C GLU A 145 -8.53 -15.24 -1.09
N VAL A 146 -9.34 -15.72 -2.04
CA VAL A 146 -8.90 -15.90 -3.44
C VAL A 146 -8.84 -14.54 -4.10
N CYS A 147 -7.72 -13.85 -3.93
CA CYS A 147 -7.45 -12.60 -4.66
C CYS A 147 -7.35 -12.87 -6.16
N LEU A 148 -7.84 -11.93 -6.96
CA LEU A 148 -7.63 -11.99 -8.40
C LEU A 148 -6.14 -11.74 -8.67
N ASN A 149 -5.55 -12.64 -9.45
CA ASN A 149 -4.25 -12.35 -10.04
C ASN A 149 -4.40 -11.26 -11.13
N LYS A 150 -3.28 -10.67 -11.55
CA LYS A 150 -3.22 -9.60 -12.56
C LYS A 150 -3.99 -9.93 -13.84
N LYS A 151 -3.89 -11.18 -14.31
CA LYS A 151 -4.58 -11.64 -15.52
C LYS A 151 -6.10 -11.69 -15.29
N GLN A 152 -6.55 -12.26 -14.18
CA GLN A 152 -7.97 -12.34 -13.84
C GLN A 152 -8.60 -10.96 -13.66
N LEU A 153 -7.89 -10.02 -13.00
CA LEU A 153 -8.37 -8.65 -12.83
C LEU A 153 -8.48 -7.92 -14.18
N PHE A 154 -7.53 -8.15 -15.10
CA PHE A 154 -7.59 -7.60 -16.45
C PHE A 154 -8.72 -8.23 -17.28
N GLU A 155 -8.92 -9.55 -17.18
CA GLU A 155 -10.03 -10.26 -17.84
C GLU A 155 -11.40 -9.79 -17.32
N LEU A 156 -11.53 -9.56 -16.00
CA LEU A 156 -12.70 -8.97 -15.37
C LEU A 156 -13.04 -7.61 -16.01
N PHE A 157 -12.04 -6.75 -16.21
CA PHE A 157 -12.21 -5.46 -16.89
C PHE A 157 -12.61 -5.63 -18.37
N LEU A 158 -11.94 -6.52 -19.11
CA LEU A 158 -12.26 -6.75 -20.52
C LEU A 158 -13.68 -7.30 -20.73
N ALA A 159 -14.22 -8.06 -19.77
CA ALA A 159 -15.61 -8.52 -19.81
C ALA A 159 -16.59 -7.34 -19.86
N GLN A 160 -16.31 -6.26 -19.14
CA GLN A 160 -17.16 -5.05 -19.12
C GLN A 160 -17.22 -4.33 -20.46
N LYS A 161 -16.20 -4.50 -21.32
CA LYS A 161 -16.17 -3.87 -22.63
C LYS A 161 -17.33 -4.32 -23.52
N LYS A 162 -17.74 -5.60 -23.43
CA LYS A 162 -18.84 -6.12 -24.25
C LYS A 162 -20.16 -5.42 -23.95
N ASP A 163 -20.37 -5.05 -22.69
CA ASP A 163 -21.63 -4.49 -22.22
C ASP A 163 -21.67 -2.95 -22.31
N LEU A 164 -20.51 -2.28 -22.34
CA LEU A 164 -20.41 -0.81 -22.29
C LEU A 164 -19.84 -0.15 -23.57
N ALA A 165 -19.40 -0.93 -24.57
CA ALA A 165 -18.70 -0.42 -25.76
C ALA A 165 -19.52 0.56 -26.62
N ASP A 166 -20.85 0.39 -26.69
CA ASP A 166 -21.68 1.15 -27.64
C ASP A 166 -22.24 2.47 -27.07
N THR A 167 -22.15 2.70 -25.74
CA THR A 167 -22.80 3.88 -25.11
C THR A 167 -21.86 4.73 -24.22
N ASN A 168 -20.85 4.14 -23.57
CA ASN A 168 -20.14 4.78 -22.45
C ASN A 168 -18.61 4.64 -22.49
N SER A 169 -17.99 5.11 -23.59
CA SER A 169 -16.54 5.01 -23.79
C SER A 169 -15.71 5.70 -22.69
N GLN A 170 -16.16 6.85 -22.18
CA GLN A 170 -15.45 7.60 -21.14
C GLN A 170 -15.37 6.85 -19.79
N ILE A 171 -16.44 6.16 -19.39
CA ILE A 171 -16.48 5.35 -18.16
C ILE A 171 -15.43 4.25 -18.26
N LEU A 172 -15.39 3.53 -19.39
CA LEU A 172 -14.43 2.47 -19.61
C LEU A 172 -12.98 2.97 -19.53
N TYR A 173 -12.66 4.16 -20.05
CA TYR A 173 -11.31 4.74 -19.92
C TYR A 173 -10.93 5.06 -18.47
N HIS A 174 -11.85 5.60 -17.68
CA HIS A 174 -11.60 5.92 -16.27
C HIS A 174 -11.46 4.66 -15.41
N VAL A 175 -12.32 3.66 -15.64
CA VAL A 175 -12.26 2.37 -14.96
C VAL A 175 -10.99 1.61 -15.33
N MET A 176 -10.54 1.67 -16.59
CA MET A 176 -9.25 1.12 -17.00
C MET A 176 -8.09 1.73 -16.19
N GLN A 177 -8.09 3.05 -16.02
CA GLN A 177 -7.07 3.73 -15.22
C GLN A 177 -7.12 3.31 -13.74
N LEU A 178 -8.33 3.09 -13.20
CA LEU A 178 -8.51 2.58 -11.85
C LEU A 178 -7.96 1.14 -11.71
N VAL A 179 -8.29 0.25 -12.64
CA VAL A 179 -7.78 -1.13 -12.65
C VAL A 179 -6.25 -1.14 -12.77
N SER A 180 -5.69 -0.30 -13.64
CA SER A 180 -4.23 -0.17 -13.81
C SER A 180 -3.54 0.22 -12.50
N ILE A 181 -4.05 1.23 -11.78
CA ILE A 181 -3.39 1.67 -10.54
C ILE A 181 -3.53 0.63 -9.41
N ILE A 182 -4.64 -0.13 -9.39
CA ILE A 182 -4.82 -1.26 -8.45
C ILE A 182 -3.77 -2.35 -8.71
N MET A 183 -3.52 -2.68 -9.98
CA MET A 183 -2.47 -3.64 -10.36
C MET A 183 -1.08 -3.15 -9.96
N GLU A 184 -0.76 -1.88 -10.24
CA GLU A 184 0.52 -1.28 -9.85
C GLU A 184 0.70 -1.24 -8.32
N TYR A 185 -0.38 -0.99 -7.57
CA TYR A 185 -0.34 -1.05 -6.11
C TYR A 185 -0.02 -2.47 -5.63
N GLY A 186 -0.69 -3.48 -6.17
CA GLY A 186 -0.39 -4.88 -5.87
C GLY A 186 1.07 -5.26 -6.15
N GLU A 187 1.63 -4.80 -7.27
CA GLU A 187 3.04 -5.00 -7.60
C GLU A 187 4.01 -4.44 -6.56
N GLN A 188 3.72 -3.24 -6.04
CA GLN A 188 4.59 -2.66 -5.00
C GLN A 188 4.52 -3.44 -3.69
N VAL A 189 3.34 -3.98 -3.35
CA VAL A 189 3.13 -4.81 -2.15
C VAL A 189 3.81 -6.17 -2.30
N GLU A 190 3.65 -6.85 -3.44
CA GLU A 190 4.35 -8.11 -3.75
C GLU A 190 5.87 -7.96 -3.67
N HIS A 191 6.40 -6.88 -4.25
CA HIS A 191 7.83 -6.60 -4.20
C HIS A 191 8.29 -6.31 -2.76
N LEU A 192 7.49 -5.57 -1.98
CA LEU A 192 7.79 -5.33 -0.57
C LEU A 192 7.84 -6.64 0.22
N ASP A 193 6.85 -7.53 0.03
CA ASP A 193 6.82 -8.82 0.72
C ASP A 193 8.04 -9.67 0.39
N THR A 194 8.46 -9.69 -0.88
CA THR A 194 9.66 -10.39 -1.32
C THR A 194 10.90 -9.89 -0.57
N LEU A 195 11.07 -8.56 -0.46
CA LEU A 195 12.19 -7.96 0.26
C LEU A 195 12.15 -8.26 1.76
N VAL A 196 10.97 -8.14 2.38
CA VAL A 196 10.78 -8.38 3.81
C VAL A 196 11.00 -9.85 4.16
N THR A 197 10.43 -10.78 3.38
CA THR A 197 10.59 -12.22 3.56
C THR A 197 12.06 -12.61 3.41
N SER A 198 12.74 -12.11 2.38
CA SER A 198 14.18 -12.34 2.20
C SER A 198 15.00 -11.82 3.40
N PHE A 199 14.70 -10.61 3.88
CA PHE A 199 15.37 -10.04 5.04
C PHE A 199 15.18 -10.89 6.29
N GLN A 200 13.96 -11.32 6.58
CA GLN A 200 13.66 -12.13 7.76
C GLN A 200 14.22 -13.56 7.68
N SER A 201 14.27 -14.17 6.50
CA SER A 201 14.80 -15.52 6.32
C SER A 201 16.33 -15.59 6.43
N PHE A 202 17.05 -14.61 5.88
CA PHE A 202 18.51 -14.69 5.70
C PHE A 202 19.33 -13.77 6.63
N HIS A 203 18.68 -12.85 7.36
CA HIS A 203 19.37 -11.85 8.19
C HIS A 203 18.82 -11.78 9.63
N LYS A 204 18.56 -12.94 10.24
CA LYS A 204 17.96 -13.06 11.59
C LYS A 204 18.68 -12.26 12.68
N ASP A 205 20.01 -12.11 12.60
CA ASP A 205 20.79 -11.31 13.55
C ASP A 205 20.51 -9.79 13.42
N ASP A 206 20.16 -9.33 12.21
CA ASP A 206 19.79 -7.94 11.89
C ASP A 206 18.27 -7.69 12.00
N SER A 207 17.46 -8.77 12.03
CA SER A 207 15.99 -8.75 12.04
C SER A 207 15.37 -8.19 13.32
N ASN A 208 16.15 -7.99 14.38
CA ASN A 208 15.69 -7.38 15.61
C ASN A 208 15.45 -5.88 15.39
N VAL A 209 14.38 -5.54 14.68
CA VAL A 209 13.88 -4.17 14.57
C VAL A 209 13.17 -3.82 15.87
N ILE A 210 13.89 -3.18 16.80
CA ILE A 210 13.31 -2.76 18.10
C ILE A 210 12.49 -1.48 17.87
N ILE A 211 11.22 -1.66 17.51
CA ILE A 211 10.29 -0.55 17.33
C ILE A 211 9.63 -0.22 18.66
N GLU A 212 10.06 0.89 19.23
CA GLU A 212 9.36 1.51 20.34
C GLU A 212 8.11 2.21 19.79
N GLN A 213 6.94 1.88 20.36
CA GLN A 213 5.70 2.60 20.06
C GLN A 213 5.83 4.02 20.62
N ASN A 214 6.08 4.99 19.75
CA ASN A 214 6.02 6.40 20.14
C ASN A 214 4.54 6.82 20.14
N THR A 215 4.00 7.07 21.33
CA THR A 215 2.61 7.53 21.56
C THR A 215 2.41 9.02 21.31
N GLU A 216 3.33 9.69 20.61
CA GLU A 216 3.21 11.12 20.33
C GLU A 216 2.70 11.32 18.90
N ILE A 217 1.39 11.55 18.83
CA ILE A 217 0.60 11.94 17.65
C ILE A 217 0.88 13.40 17.31
#